data_AF-A0A0P9FTG8-F1
#
_entry.id   AF-A0A0P9FTG8-F1
#
_cell.length_a   1.000
_cell.length_b   1.000
_cell.length_c   1.000
_cell.angle_alpha   90.00
_cell.angle_beta   90.00
_cell.angle_gamma   90.00
#
_symmetry.space_group_name_H-M   'P 1'
#
loop_
_entity.id
_entity.type
_entity.pdbx_description
1 polymer ?
#
loop_
_entity_poly.entity_id
_entity_poly.type
_entity_poly.pdbx_seq_one_letter_code
_entity_poly.pdbx_strand_id
1 'polypeptide(L)'
;MITPRMRRRLKRELSVEKPTIWVGKEGVTSQAMNEIGRQLEKREMVKVKLLRSALKEGEALGIASKIAQQTESALIDVRGHTFVLYKARKRGELSINHSKDSMKLSSLEPASL
;
A
#
# COMPACT_ATOMS: atom_id res chain seq x y z
N MET A 1 10.34 -2.30 -14.70
CA MET A 1 11.63 -2.78 -14.14
C MET A 1 12.26 -1.68 -13.29
N ILE A 2 12.68 -1.97 -12.06
CA ILE A 2 13.37 -0.98 -11.19
C ILE A 2 14.88 -1.08 -11.39
N THR A 3 15.53 0.04 -11.68
CA THR A 3 16.99 0.06 -11.85
C THR A 3 17.72 -0.07 -10.50
N PRO A 4 18.94 -0.62 -10.46
CA PRO A 4 19.73 -0.70 -9.22
C PRO A 4 19.94 0.66 -8.54
N ARG A 5 20.15 1.72 -9.33
CA ARG A 5 20.29 3.10 -8.84
C ARG A 5 19.01 3.59 -8.15
N MET A 6 17.86 3.35 -8.76
CA MET A 6 16.55 3.70 -8.20
C MET A 6 16.25 2.92 -6.93
N ARG A 7 16.50 1.60 -6.91
CA ARG A 7 16.32 0.76 -5.73
C ARG A 7 17.16 1.27 -4.55
N ARG A 8 18.43 1.64 -4.78
CA ARG A 8 19.32 2.19 -3.74
C ARG A 8 18.80 3.51 -3.18
N ARG A 9 18.28 4.38 -4.04
CA ARG A 9 17.66 5.65 -3.63
C ARG A 9 16.42 5.42 -2.76
N LEU A 10 15.47 4.62 -3.23
CA LEU A 10 14.25 4.28 -2.48
C LEU A 10 14.55 3.63 -1.13
N LYS A 11 15.54 2.73 -1.07
CA LYS A 11 15.99 2.12 0.19
C LYS A 11 16.48 3.13 1.23
N ARG A 12 17.12 4.22 0.80
CA ARG A 12 17.63 5.27 1.69
C ARG A 12 16.49 6.14 2.18
N GLU A 13 15.69 6.67 1.25
CA GLU A 13 14.53 7.51 1.55
C GLU A 13 13.56 6.81 2.52
N LEU A 14 13.26 5.52 2.28
CA LEU A 14 12.25 4.80 3.05
C LEU A 14 12.78 4.10 4.31
N SER A 15 14.08 4.20 4.59
CA SER A 15 14.67 3.58 5.78
C SER A 15 14.14 4.23 7.07
N VAL A 16 13.99 5.55 7.09
CA VAL A 16 13.56 6.35 8.25
C VAL A 16 12.04 6.49 8.36
N GLU A 17 11.31 6.21 7.29
CA GLU A 17 9.85 6.33 7.27
C GLU A 17 9.17 5.34 8.22
N LYS A 18 8.03 5.74 8.79
CA LYS A 18 7.24 4.85 9.64
C LYS A 18 6.42 3.89 8.76
N PRO A 19 6.22 2.63 9.17
CA PRO A 19 5.23 1.77 8.54
C PRO A 19 3.85 2.43 8.58
N THR A 20 3.05 2.23 7.54
CA THR A 20 1.67 2.70 7.46
C THR A 20 0.66 1.56 7.60
N ILE A 21 1.13 0.32 7.57
CA ILE A 21 0.33 -0.90 7.70
C ILE A 21 1.02 -1.86 8.66
N TRP A 22 0.22 -2.46 9.55
CA TRP A 22 0.66 -3.49 10.49
C TRP A 22 -0.11 -4.78 10.25
N VAL A 23 0.62 -5.88 10.11
CA VAL A 23 0.07 -7.22 9.91
C VAL A 23 0.20 -7.97 11.23
N GLY A 24 -0.94 -8.40 11.77
CA GLY A 24 -1.07 -8.97 13.11
C GLY A 24 -1.18 -10.49 13.13
N LYS A 25 -1.82 -11.02 14.17
CA LYS A 25 -1.96 -12.48 14.40
C LYS A 25 -2.69 -13.21 13.27
N GLU A 26 -3.62 -12.55 12.60
CA GLU A 26 -4.39 -13.10 11.47
C GLU A 26 -3.61 -13.12 10.15
N GLY A 27 -2.32 -12.76 10.19
CA GLY A 27 -1.50 -12.74 9.01
C GLY A 27 -2.01 -11.75 7.96
N VAL A 28 -1.76 -12.08 6.70
CA VAL A 28 -2.11 -11.23 5.56
C VAL A 28 -3.58 -11.45 5.19
N THR A 29 -4.46 -10.65 5.80
CA THR A 29 -5.91 -10.69 5.52
C THR A 29 -6.25 -9.98 4.20
N SER A 30 -7.43 -10.28 3.64
CA SER A 30 -7.96 -9.57 2.46
C SER A 30 -8.06 -8.06 2.69
N GLN A 31 -8.41 -7.64 3.91
CA GLN A 31 -8.45 -6.23 4.28
C GLN A 31 -7.05 -5.60 4.22
N ALA A 32 -6.03 -6.27 4.76
CA ALA A 32 -4.65 -5.80 4.66
C ALA A 32 -4.18 -5.71 3.20
N MET A 33 -4.49 -6.72 2.38
CA MET A 33 -4.16 -6.73 0.95
C MET A 33 -4.80 -5.57 0.19
N ASN A 34 -6.09 -5.31 0.42
CA ASN A 34 -6.80 -4.20 -0.21
C ASN A 34 -6.22 -2.85 0.18
N GLU A 35 -5.87 -2.67 1.46
CA GLU A 35 -5.26 -1.43 1.94
C GLU A 35 -3.84 -1.23 1.38
N ILE A 36 -3.04 -2.30 1.30
CA ILE A 36 -1.72 -2.27 0.64
C ILE A 36 -1.87 -1.82 -0.81
N GLY A 37 -2.80 -2.42 -1.57
CA GLY A 37 -3.07 -2.05 -2.95
C GLY A 37 -3.50 -0.59 -3.09
N ARG A 38 -4.45 -0.14 -2.27
CA ARG A 38 -4.93 1.25 -2.26
C ARG A 38 -3.83 2.26 -1.98
N GLN A 39 -2.94 1.98 -1.02
CA GLN A 39 -1.81 2.85 -0.73
C GLN A 39 -0.77 2.84 -1.86
N LEU A 40 -0.52 1.69 -2.48
CA LEU A 40 0.37 1.60 -3.66
C LEU A 40 -0.16 2.45 -4.82
N GLU A 41 -1.44 2.41 -5.14
CA GLU A 41 -2.00 3.27 -6.19
C GLU A 41 -1.94 4.76 -5.83
N LYS A 42 -2.22 5.11 -4.56
CA LYS A 42 -2.26 6.51 -4.11
C LYS A 42 -0.88 7.12 -3.84
N ARG A 43 0.14 6.34 -3.51
CA ARG A 43 1.44 6.84 -3.04
C ARG A 43 2.64 6.22 -3.77
N GLU A 44 2.41 5.26 -4.66
CA GLU A 44 3.45 4.47 -5.36
C GLU A 44 4.29 3.58 -4.46
N MET A 45 4.11 3.66 -3.15
CA MET A 45 4.92 2.96 -2.17
C MET A 45 4.14 2.69 -0.88
N VAL A 46 4.54 1.64 -0.17
CA VAL A 46 4.01 1.32 1.14
C VAL A 46 5.06 0.61 1.98
N LYS A 47 5.13 0.96 3.27
CA LYS A 47 5.99 0.32 4.27
C LYS A 47 5.11 -0.45 5.24
N VAL A 48 5.35 -1.74 5.34
CA VAL A 48 4.50 -2.66 6.10
C VAL A 48 5.31 -3.31 7.20
N LYS A 49 4.77 -3.34 8.42
CA LYS A 49 5.36 -4.03 9.58
C LYS A 49 4.60 -5.29 9.90
N LEU A 50 5.30 -6.42 9.88
CA LEU A 50 4.83 -7.70 10.39
C LEU A 50 5.04 -7.70 11.91
N LEU A 51 3.97 -7.92 12.67
CA LEU A 51 4.08 -8.19 14.10
C LEU A 51 4.62 -9.61 14.30
N ARG A 52 5.25 -9.87 15.45
CA ARG A 52 5.78 -11.22 15.76
C ARG A 52 4.72 -12.32 15.64
N SER A 53 3.47 -11.98 15.94
CA SER A 53 2.33 -12.90 15.80
C SER A 53 2.05 -13.32 14.36
N ALA A 54 2.35 -12.47 13.38
CA ALA A 54 2.16 -12.74 11.95
C ALA A 54 3.20 -13.72 11.38
N LEU A 55 4.39 -13.76 11.98
CA LEU A 55 5.51 -14.58 11.51
C LEU A 55 5.34 -16.07 11.80
N LYS A 56 4.26 -16.46 12.51
CA LYS A 56 3.88 -17.87 12.62
C LYS A 56 3.53 -18.50 11.27
N GLU A 57 3.12 -17.68 10.30
CA GLU A 57 2.76 -18.10 8.95
C GLU A 57 3.96 -18.15 7.97
N GLY A 58 5.17 -17.81 8.46
CA GLY A 58 6.41 -17.90 7.68
C GLY A 58 7.36 -16.71 7.89
N GLU A 59 8.46 -16.72 7.16
CA GLU A 59 9.47 -15.66 7.23
C GLU A 59 9.00 -14.36 6.58
N ALA A 60 9.50 -13.23 7.10
CA ALA A 60 9.15 -11.91 6.59
C ALA A 60 9.40 -11.75 5.08
N LEU A 61 10.49 -12.35 4.56
CA LEU A 61 10.81 -12.33 3.13
C LEU A 61 9.77 -13.09 2.30
N GLY A 62 9.33 -14.26 2.76
CA GLY A 62 8.32 -15.06 2.08
C GLY A 62 6.98 -14.35 2.03
N ILE A 63 6.54 -13.78 3.16
CA ILE A 63 5.31 -12.99 3.24
C ILE A 63 5.39 -11.77 2.31
N ALA A 64 6.48 -11.00 2.39
CA ALA A 64 6.68 -9.82 1.55
C ALA A 64 6.69 -10.16 0.05
N SER A 65 7.29 -11.27 -0.34
CA SER A 65 7.34 -11.72 -1.74
C SER A 65 5.96 -12.11 -2.26
N LYS A 66 5.15 -12.82 -1.45
CA LYS A 66 3.76 -13.16 -1.81
C LYS A 66 2.92 -11.90 -2.04
N ILE A 67 3.00 -10.93 -1.12
CA ILE A 67 2.28 -9.67 -1.23
C ILE A 67 2.75 -8.89 -2.47
N ALA A 68 4.06 -8.83 -2.71
CA ALA A 68 4.62 -8.15 -3.88
C ALA A 68 4.07 -8.74 -5.19
N GLN A 69 4.02 -10.07 -5.28
CA GLN A 69 3.45 -10.78 -6.43
C GLN A 69 1.95 -10.47 -6.60
N GLN A 70 1.16 -10.59 -5.54
CA GLN A 70 -0.29 -10.35 -5.57
C GLN A 70 -0.68 -8.90 -5.87
N THR A 71 0.18 -7.94 -5.51
CA THR A 71 -0.06 -6.50 -5.75
C THR A 71 0.60 -5.98 -7.03
N GLU A 72 1.27 -6.86 -7.78
CA GLU A 72 2.08 -6.52 -8.95
C GLU A 72 3.06 -5.37 -8.65
N SER A 73 3.68 -5.44 -7.47
CA SER A 73 4.62 -4.44 -6.98
C SER A 73 6.02 -5.01 -6.84
N ALA A 74 7.00 -4.12 -6.79
CA ALA A 74 8.39 -4.48 -6.58
C ALA A 74 8.72 -4.47 -5.08
N LEU A 75 9.25 -5.59 -4.58
CA LEU A 75 9.86 -5.65 -3.26
C LEU A 75 11.21 -4.90 -3.25
N ILE A 76 11.23 -3.73 -2.62
CA ILE A 76 12.42 -2.86 -2.56
C ILE A 76 13.39 -3.35 -1.49
N ASP A 77 12.85 -3.67 -0.31
CA ASP A 77 13.63 -3.96 0.88
C ASP A 77 12.86 -4.79 1.90
N VAL A 78 13.60 -5.60 2.65
CA VAL A 78 13.13 -6.31 3.84
C VAL A 78 14.19 -6.10 4.93
N ARG A 79 13.79 -5.55 6.07
CA ARG A 79 14.64 -5.29 7.24
C ARG A 79 13.93 -5.75 8.49
N GLY A 80 14.41 -6.85 9.08
CA GLY A 80 13.73 -7.52 10.18
C GLY A 80 12.29 -7.85 9.80
N HIS A 81 11.33 -7.34 10.56
CA HIS A 81 9.91 -7.59 10.32
C HIS A 81 9.22 -6.48 9.53
N THR A 82 9.96 -5.66 8.78
CA THR A 82 9.40 -4.58 7.99
C THR A 82 9.86 -4.71 6.55
N PHE A 83 8.97 -4.44 5.61
CA PHE A 83 9.28 -4.46 4.19
C PHE A 83 8.68 -3.26 3.47
N VAL A 84 9.24 -2.98 2.30
CA VAL A 84 8.87 -1.85 1.46
C VAL A 84 8.51 -2.35 0.06
N LEU A 85 7.31 -1.98 -0.39
CA LEU A 85 6.84 -2.23 -1.75
C LEU A 85 6.79 -0.93 -2.54
N TYR A 86 7.00 -1.03 -3.85
CA TYR A 86 6.87 0.08 -4.78
C TYR A 86 6.14 -0.37 -6.05
N LYS A 87 5.20 0.44 -6.53
CA LYS A 87 4.49 0.25 -7.79
C LYS A 87 4.51 1.57 -8.55
N ALA A 88 5.15 1.58 -9.72
CA ALA A 88 5.15 2.76 -10.58
C ALA A 88 3.73 2.98 -11.12
N ARG A 89 3.24 4.22 -11.07
CA ARG A 89 1.98 4.56 -11.77
C ARG A 89 2.13 4.37 -13.26
N LYS A 90 1.07 3.85 -13.88
CA LYS A 90 0.89 3.98 -15.33
C LYS A 90 0.63 5.46 -15.60
N ARG A 91 1.50 6.09 -16.41
CA ARG A 91 1.35 7.48 -16.85
C ARG A 91 0.07 7.55 -17.72
N GLY A 92 -1.06 7.87 -17.10
CA GLY A 92 -2.39 7.89 -17.74
C GLY A 92 -3.60 7.79 -16.80
N GLU A 93 -3.44 7.29 -15.57
CA GLU A 93 -4.57 7.08 -14.62
C GLU A 93 -4.87 8.29 -13.69
N LEU A 94 -4.24 9.44 -13.94
CA LEU A 94 -4.49 10.69 -13.20
C LEU A 94 -5.46 11.62 -13.95
N SER A 95 -6.69 11.15 -14.10
CA SER A 95 -7.92 11.93 -14.29
C SER A 95 -9.03 10.90 -14.20
N ILE A 96 -9.72 10.74 -13.09
CA ILE A 96 -11.08 11.23 -12.84
C ILE A 96 -11.34 10.71 -11.42
N ASN A 97 -11.62 11.58 -10.45
CA ASN A 97 -12.38 11.33 -9.21
C ASN A 97 -12.00 12.39 -8.15
N HIS A 98 -12.38 13.64 -8.42
CA HIS A 98 -12.53 14.69 -7.40
C HIS A 98 -13.99 15.16 -7.27
N SER A 99 -14.95 14.45 -7.88
CA SER A 99 -16.32 14.96 -8.05
C SER A 99 -17.37 14.38 -7.10
N LYS A 100 -17.05 13.40 -6.24
CA LYS A 100 -18.09 12.76 -5.39
C LYS A 100 -18.43 13.49 -4.09
N ASP A 101 -17.67 14.51 -3.68
CA ASP A 101 -17.98 15.27 -2.46
C ASP A 101 -18.90 16.50 -2.70
N SER A 102 -19.24 16.85 -3.96
CA SER A 102 -20.11 18.00 -4.25
C SER A 102 -21.61 17.67 -4.42
N MET A 103 -21.97 16.40 -4.63
CA MET A 103 -23.38 15.96 -4.76
C MET A 103 -23.96 15.53 -3.40
N LYS A 104 -23.93 16.42 -2.40
CA LYS A 104 -24.76 16.27 -1.19
C LYS A 104 -25.54 17.54 -0.82
N LEU A 105 -25.55 18.55 -1.70
CA LEU A 105 -26.23 19.84 -1.48
C LEU A 105 -27.49 20.07 -2.32
N SER A 106 -27.93 19.11 -3.15
CA SER A 106 -29.10 19.29 -4.01
C SER A 106 -30.33 18.42 -3.65
N SER A 107 -30.38 17.82 -2.46
CA SER A 107 -31.51 16.95 -2.06
C SER A 107 -32.28 17.46 -0.84
N LEU A 108 -32.29 18.76 -0.59
CA LEU A 108 -33.30 19.37 0.28
C LEU A 108 -34.40 19.96 -0.61
N GLU A 109 -35.35 19.10 -0.98
CA GLU A 109 -36.63 19.52 -1.56
C GLU A 109 -37.35 20.45 -0.57
N PRO A 110 -37.86 21.62 -0.99
CA PRO A 110 -38.76 22.39 -0.14
C PRO A 110 -40.09 21.63 -0.03
N ALA A 111 -40.43 21.23 1.20
CA ALA A 111 -41.77 20.78 1.56
C ALA A 111 -42.79 21.81 1.07
N SER A 112 -43.60 21.43 0.08
CA SER A 112 -44.66 22.26 -0.45
C SER A 112 -45.98 21.95 0.26
N LEU A 113 -46.56 23.00 0.84
CA LEU A 113 -47.95 23.29 1.27
C LEU A 113 -48.94 22.13 1.47
#